data_AF-A0A1I4HVP2-F1
#
_entry.id   AF-A0A1I4HVP2-F1
#
_cell.length_a   1.000
_cell.length_b   1.000
_cell.length_c   1.000
_cell.angle_alpha   90.00
_cell.angle_beta   90.00
_cell.angle_gamma   90.00
#
_symmetry.space_group_name_H-M   'P 1'
#
loop_
_entity.id
_entity.type
_entity.pdbx_description
1 polymer ?
#
loop_
_entity_poly.entity_id
_entity_poly.type
_entity_poly.pdbx_seq_one_letter_code
_entity_poly.pdbx_strand_id
1 'polypeptide(L)' 'MAKSTDRGGGWSLQASAVPDGVRLELALADLGGSPVTAAIVLDRSEARAFARALLAAAGDAAERTFPKPGT' A
#
# COMPACT_ATOMS: atom_id res chain seq x y z
N MET A 1 -8.31 19.53 20.76
CA MET A 1 -7.87 18.13 20.56
C MET A 1 -9.04 17.35 19.98
N ALA A 2 -9.26 17.40 18.66
CA ALA A 2 -10.33 16.63 18.03
C ALA A 2 -9.85 15.19 17.85
N LYS A 3 -10.43 14.26 18.61
CA LYS A 3 -10.20 12.82 18.46
C LYS A 3 -10.90 12.40 17.17
N SER A 4 -10.14 12.20 16.09
CA SER A 4 -10.65 11.55 14.89
C SER A 4 -11.12 10.14 15.28
N THR A 5 -12.42 9.93 15.32
CA THR A 5 -13.04 8.62 15.47
C THR A 5 -13.08 7.91 14.13
N ASP A 6 -11.92 7.68 13.53
CA ASP A 6 -11.82 6.69 12.45
C ASP A 6 -11.66 5.31 13.11
N ARG A 7 -12.77 4.58 13.23
CA ARG A 7 -12.83 3.22 13.79
C ARG A 7 -13.00 2.19 12.67
N GLY A 8 -12.28 2.34 11.57
CA GLY A 8 -12.24 1.40 10.45
C GLY A 8 -10.82 0.86 10.20
N GLY A 9 -10.52 -0.32 10.75
CA GLY A 9 -9.41 -1.21 10.36
C GLY A 9 -8.09 -0.56 9.91
N GLY A 10 -7.21 -0.25 10.86
CA GLY A 10 -5.86 0.23 10.53
C GLY A 10 -5.10 -0.78 9.67
N TRP A 11 -4.54 -0.31 8.55
CA TRP A 11 -3.59 -1.06 7.75
C TRP A 11 -2.21 -0.41 7.86
N SER A 12 -1.16 -1.19 7.66
CA SER A 12 0.20 -0.66 7.53
C SER A 12 0.95 -1.38 6.43
N LEU A 13 1.82 -0.66 5.73
CA LEU A 13 2.76 -1.19 4.75
C LEU A 13 4.17 -0.85 5.20
N GLN A 14 5.00 -1.87 5.41
CA GLN A 14 6.39 -1.73 5.80
C GLN A 14 7.30 -2.31 4.72
N ALA A 15 8.50 -1.72 4.60
CA ALA A 15 9.55 -2.20 3.71
C ALA A 15 10.83 -2.36 4.53
N SER A 16 11.45 -3.54 4.45
CA SER A 16 12.72 -3.85 5.11
C SER A 16 13.72 -4.37 4.10
N ALA A 17 14.97 -3.93 4.21
CA ALA A 17 16.04 -4.43 3.35
C ALA A 17 16.37 -5.89 3.69
N VAL A 18 16.62 -6.69 2.66
CA VAL A 18 17.16 -8.07 2.76
C VAL A 18 18.36 -8.18 1.81
N PRO A 19 19.23 -9.21 1.93
CA PRO A 19 20.51 -9.25 1.21
C PRO A 19 20.44 -8.94 -0.30
N ASP A 20 19.43 -9.46 -0.99
CA ASP A 20 19.27 -9.31 -2.44
C ASP A 20 18.08 -8.43 -2.87
N GLY A 21 17.48 -7.69 -1.93
CA GLY A 21 16.29 -6.91 -2.26
C GLY A 21 15.54 -6.34 -1.06
N VAL A 22 14.22 -6.41 -1.11
CA VAL A 22 13.31 -5.82 -0.12
C VAL A 22 12.22 -6.82 0.24
N ARG A 23 11.92 -6.90 1.53
CA ARG A 23 10.71 -7.55 2.05
C ARG A 23 9.67 -6.50 2.32
N LEU A 24 8.54 -6.60 1.63
CA LEU A 24 7.35 -5.78 1.83
C LEU A 24 6.37 -6.54 2.71
N GLU A 25 5.83 -5.88 3.74
CA GLU A 25 4.82 -6.44 4.63
C GLU A 25 3.59 -5.54 4.65
N LEU A 26 2.44 -6.07 4.24
CA LEU A 26 1.14 -5.44 4.38
C LEU A 26 0.42 -6.10 5.56
N ALA A 27 0.21 -5.35 6.63
CA ALA A 27 -0.53 -5.80 7.80
C ALA A 27 -1.92 -5.16 7.82
N LEU A 28 -2.95 -5.99 7.96
CA LEU A 28 -4.34 -5.62 8.14
C LEU A 28 -4.74 -5.98 9.57
N ALA A 29 -5.19 -4.99 10.36
CA ALA A 29 -5.61 -5.22 11.73
C ALA A 29 -6.86 -6.13 11.82
N ASP A 30 -7.70 -6.11 10.78
CA ASP A 30 -8.87 -6.96 10.66
C ASP A 30 -9.20 -7.23 9.18
N LEU A 31 -9.15 -8.51 8.79
CA LEU A 31 -9.66 -9.02 7.53
C LEU A 31 -10.62 -10.18 7.83
N GLY A 32 -11.93 -9.89 7.90
CA GLY A 32 -12.95 -10.90 8.15
C GLY A 32 -13.00 -11.41 9.59
N GLY A 33 -12.65 -10.58 10.57
CA GLY A 33 -12.60 -10.90 12.00
C GLY A 33 -11.25 -11.39 12.49
N SER A 34 -10.19 -11.30 11.69
CA SER A 34 -8.85 -11.80 12.04
C SER A 34 -7.74 -10.93 11.45
N PRO A 35 -6.64 -10.67 12.18
CA PRO A 35 -5.50 -9.95 11.65
C PRO A 35 -4.78 -10.79 10.60
N VAL A 36 -4.36 -10.15 9.51
CA VAL A 36 -3.64 -10.81 8.41
C VAL A 36 -2.43 -9.97 8.02
N THR A 37 -1.29 -10.63 7.85
CA THR A 37 -0.09 -10.01 7.29
C THR A 37 0.33 -10.76 6.03
N ALA A 38 0.39 -10.06 4.90
CA ALA A 38 0.97 -10.56 3.66
C ALA A 38 2.41 -10.06 3.55
N ALA A 39 3.35 -10.95 3.28
CA ALA A 39 4.76 -10.61 3.09
C ALA A 39 5.24 -11.09 1.72
N ILE A 40 5.93 -10.23 0.99
CA ILE A 40 6.51 -10.54 -0.31
C ILE A 40 7.97 -10.12 -0.29
N VAL A 41 8.86 -11.01 -0.70
CA VAL A 41 10.28 -10.70 -0.91
C VAL A 41 10.48 -10.48 -2.40
N LEU A 42 11.05 -9.34 -2.74
CA LEU A 42 11.32 -8.93 -4.11
C LEU A 42 12.81 -8.68 -4.25
N ASP A 43 13.40 -9.09 -5.37
CA ASP A 43 14.73 -8.63 -5.73
C ASP A 43 14.72 -7.12 -6.05
N ARG A 44 15.91 -6.54 -6.26
CA ARG A 44 16.04 -5.10 -6.55
C ARG A 44 15.31 -4.66 -7.83
N SER A 45 15.31 -5.49 -8.87
CA SER A 45 14.64 -5.20 -10.14
C SER A 45 13.12 -5.30 -10.02
N GLU A 46 12.63 -6.34 -9.33
CA GLU A 46 11.22 -6.58 -9.04
C GLU A 46 10.66 -5.48 -8.13
N ALA A 47 11.40 -5.07 -7.09
CA ALA A 47 10.98 -3.98 -6.20
C ALA A 47 10.82 -2.65 -6.95
N ARG A 48 11.72 -2.36 -7.90
CA ARG A 48 11.61 -1.16 -8.76
C ARG A 48 10.42 -1.25 -9.70
N ALA A 49 10.20 -2.42 -10.31
CA ALA A 49 9.06 -2.65 -11.19
C ALA A 49 7.73 -2.51 -10.42
N PHE A 50 7.65 -3.12 -9.23
CA PHE A 50 6.49 -3.03 -8.34
C PHE A 50 6.17 -1.58 -7.96
N ALA A 51 7.16 -0.80 -7.52
CA ALA A 51 6.94 0.60 -7.13
C ALA A 51 6.43 1.46 -8.30
N ARG A 52 6.94 1.24 -9.51
CA ARG A 52 6.48 1.95 -10.71
C ARG A 52 5.06 1.56 -11.09
N ALA A 53 4.74 0.26 -11.04
CA ALA A 53 3.40 -0.23 -11.33
C ALA A 53 2.38 0.32 -10.31
N LEU A 54 2.73 0.33 -9.02
CA LEU A 54 1.88 0.88 -7.97
C LEU A 54 1.62 2.38 -8.16
N LEU A 55 2.66 3.16 -8.49
CA LEU A 55 2.53 4.59 -8.76
C LEU A 55 1.62 4.86 -9.97
N ALA A 56 1.81 4.13 -11.06
CA ALA A 56 0.98 4.27 -12.26
C ALA A 56 -0.49 3.95 -11.94
N ALA A 57 -0.76 2.83 -11.29
CA ALA A 57 -2.11 2.42 -10.90
C ALA A 57 -2.77 3.43 -9.95
N ALA A 58 -2.02 4.02 -9.01
CA ALA A 58 -2.52 5.05 -8.12
C ALA A 58 -2.88 6.34 -8.87
N GLY A 59 -2.06 6.74 -9.85
CA GLY A 59 -2.35 7.88 -10.73
C GLY A 59 -3.64 7.66 -11.53
N ASP A 60 -3.76 6.52 -12.20
CA ASP A 60 -4.95 6.16 -12.98
C ASP A 60 -6.22 6.14 -12.10
N ALA A 61 -6.12 5.60 -10.89
CA ALA A 61 -7.23 5.58 -9.93
C ALA A 61 -7.63 6.99 -9.48
N ALA A 62 -6.65 7.86 -9.23
CA ALA A 62 -6.90 9.25 -8.84
C ALA A 62 -7.61 10.03 -9.96
N GLU A 63 -7.18 9.89 -11.22
CA GLU A 63 -7.82 10.55 -12.36
C GLU A 63 -9.28 10.11 -12.54
N ARG A 64 -9.57 8.82 -12.33
CA ARG A 64 -10.93 8.26 -12.41
C ARG A 64 -11.83 8.71 -11.27
N THR A 65 -11.27 8.88 -10.06
CA THR A 65 -12.04 9.19 -8.86
C THR A 65 -12.27 10.69 -8.71
N PHE A 66 -11.26 11.49 -9.08
CA PHE A 66 -11.26 12.94 -8.94
C PHE A 66 -10.98 13.59 -10.30
N PRO A 67 -11.96 13.52 -11.25
CA PRO A 67 -11.80 14.16 -12.53
C PRO A 67 -11.56 15.67 -12.33
N LYS A 68 -10.57 16.22 -13.05
CA LYS A 68 -10.29 17.66 -12.99
C LYS A 68 -11.56 18.42 -13.37
N PRO A 69 -11.95 19.48 -12.62
CA PRO A 69 -13.05 20.34 -13.04
C PRO A 69 -12.80 20.82 -14.47
N GLY A 70 -13.81 20.69 -15.34
CA GLY A 70 -13.67 21.01 -16.76
C GLY A 70 -13.11 22.41 -16.94
N THR A 71 -12.03 22.50 -17.74
CA THR A 71 -11.58 23.76 -18.35
C THR A 71 -12.64 24.29 -19.30
#